data_AF-A0A4V1XSQ3-F1
#
_entry.id   AF-A0A4V1XSQ3-F1
#
_cell.length_a   1.000
_cell.length_b   1.000
_cell.length_c   1.000
_cell.angle_alpha   90.00
_cell.angle_beta   90.00
_cell.angle_gamma   90.00
#
_symmetry.space_group_name_H-M   'P 1'
#
loop_
_entity.id
_entity.type
_entity.pdbx_description
1 polymer ?
#
loop_
_entity_poly.entity_id
_entity_poly.type
_entity_poly.pdbx_seq_one_letter_code
_entity_poly.pdbx_strand_id
1 'polypeptide(L)'
;MPSTSRPWLDKVYLVYFIIHIPVLFCVDLVPLYPAGLWVPAEAPLHFLHELRAYYLATYGDQFFAPSPPAVIPSFFPLFAFMELVFHLPVSVWAVGRLSRRSGSGLDGAAELLLLVYGLQTALTTATCMYEAWLWDPAVVTPRQKLVLLGGLYGGYLVLAVILTVDMYARLLRRVNAVDGAKKSL
;
A
#
# COMPACT_ATOMS: atom_id res chain seq x y z
N MET A 1 0.18 30.22 -4.70
CA MET A 1 0.05 30.25 -3.22
C MET A 1 0.59 28.94 -2.66
N PRO A 2 1.43 28.96 -1.61
CA PRO A 2 1.88 27.73 -0.98
C PRO A 2 0.66 27.04 -0.38
N SER A 3 0.46 25.75 -0.68
CA SER A 3 -0.56 24.97 0.02
C SER A 3 -0.24 25.04 1.50
N THR A 4 -1.27 25.15 2.34
CA THR A 4 -1.12 24.95 3.78
C THR A 4 -0.76 23.48 3.97
N SER A 5 0.52 23.16 3.79
CA SER A 5 1.07 21.83 4.04
C SER A 5 0.79 21.54 5.50
N ARG A 6 0.28 20.35 5.78
CA ARG A 6 0.22 19.83 7.14
C ARG A 6 1.54 19.09 7.33
N PRO A 7 2.60 19.76 7.85
CA PRO A 7 3.96 19.20 7.84
C PRO A 7 4.09 17.91 8.64
N TRP A 8 3.13 17.60 9.51
CA TRP A 8 3.10 16.36 10.27
C TRP A 8 2.55 15.18 9.45
N LEU A 9 1.52 15.38 8.62
CA LEU A 9 0.99 14.33 7.73
C LEU A 9 2.03 13.92 6.69
N ASP A 10 2.77 14.89 6.14
CA ASP A 10 3.84 14.61 5.19
C ASP A 10 4.95 13.72 5.83
N LYS A 11 5.20 13.85 7.13
CA LYS A 11 6.10 12.95 7.88
C LYS A 11 5.50 11.56 8.08
N VAL A 12 4.20 11.46 8.37
CA VAL A 12 3.51 10.18 8.48
C VAL A 12 3.57 9.43 7.16
N TYR A 13 3.31 10.11 6.04
CA TYR A 13 3.43 9.52 4.70
C TYR A 13 4.86 9.11 4.39
N LEU A 14 5.86 9.92 4.76
CA LEU A 14 7.26 9.56 4.60
C LEU A 14 7.60 8.24 5.34
N VAL A 15 7.22 8.15 6.62
CA VAL A 15 7.45 6.95 7.43
C VAL A 15 6.74 5.74 6.81
N TYR A 16 5.50 5.92 6.35
CA TYR A 16 4.77 4.89 5.63
C TYR A 16 5.52 4.40 4.39
N PHE A 17 5.93 5.29 3.49
CA PHE A 17 6.63 4.88 2.28
C PHE A 17 7.97 4.20 2.58
N ILE A 18 8.70 4.64 3.61
CA ILE A 18 9.93 3.99 4.06
C ILE A 18 9.67 2.55 4.54
N ILE A 19 8.58 2.33 5.29
CA ILE A 19 8.21 0.99 5.77
C ILE A 19 7.59 0.14 4.66
N HIS A 20 6.85 0.74 3.74
CA HIS A 20 6.15 0.01 2.71
C HIS A 20 7.10 -0.58 1.65
N ILE A 21 8.20 0.11 1.32
CA ILE A 21 9.21 -0.40 0.38
C ILE A 21 9.74 -1.81 0.76
N PRO A 22 10.25 -2.06 1.98
CA PRO A 22 10.68 -3.40 2.35
C PRO A 22 9.52 -4.39 2.44
N VAL A 23 8.30 -3.96 2.78
CA VAL A 23 7.12 -4.84 2.75
C VAL A 23 6.81 -5.29 1.32
N LEU A 24 6.86 -4.39 0.35
CA LEU A 24 6.68 -4.72 -1.07
C LEU A 24 7.68 -5.80 -1.51
N PHE A 25 8.97 -5.64 -1.21
CA PHE A 25 9.98 -6.62 -1.62
C PHE A 25 9.89 -7.94 -0.84
N CYS A 26 9.57 -7.91 0.45
CA CYS A 26 9.63 -9.08 1.32
C CYS A 26 8.30 -9.85 1.43
N VAL A 27 7.18 -9.26 1.01
CA VAL A 27 5.85 -9.87 1.11
C VAL A 27 5.15 -9.83 -0.24
N ASP A 28 4.82 -8.63 -0.71
CA ASP A 28 3.84 -8.43 -1.79
C ASP A 28 4.36 -8.91 -3.15
N LEU A 29 5.65 -8.68 -3.45
CA LEU A 29 6.28 -9.03 -4.72
C LEU A 29 6.92 -10.42 -4.72
N VAL A 30 7.03 -11.09 -3.56
CA VAL A 30 7.63 -12.43 -3.46
C VAL A 30 6.91 -13.47 -4.32
N PRO A 31 5.57 -13.47 -4.50
CA PRO A 31 4.90 -14.33 -5.46
C PRO A 31 5.41 -14.20 -6.91
N LEU A 32 6.01 -13.06 -7.28
CA LEU A 32 6.60 -12.84 -8.60
C LEU A 32 8.05 -13.36 -8.69
N TYR A 33 8.67 -13.71 -7.56
CA TYR A 33 10.05 -14.19 -7.54
C TYR A 33 10.11 -15.65 -8.00
N PRO A 34 11.13 -16.02 -8.79
CA PRO A 34 11.40 -17.43 -9.11
C PRO A 34 11.51 -18.26 -7.82
N ALA A 35 10.74 -19.35 -7.72
CA ALA A 35 10.67 -20.17 -6.51
C ALA A 35 12.06 -20.70 -6.07
N GLY A 36 12.96 -20.96 -7.00
CA GLY A 36 14.33 -21.42 -6.70
C GLY A 36 15.19 -20.40 -5.94
N LEU A 37 14.80 -19.12 -5.89
CA LEU A 37 15.54 -18.09 -5.15
C LEU A 37 15.21 -18.04 -3.66
N TRP A 38 14.06 -18.57 -3.24
CA TRP A 38 13.57 -18.38 -1.88
C TRP A 38 12.94 -19.63 -1.24
N VAL A 39 12.43 -20.61 -2.00
CA VAL A 39 11.77 -21.80 -1.43
C VAL A 39 12.75 -22.83 -0.87
N PRO A 40 13.79 -23.28 -1.60
CA PRO A 40 14.75 -24.26 -1.05
C PRO A 40 15.50 -23.73 0.17
N ALA A 41 15.86 -24.60 1.12
CA ALA A 41 16.62 -24.22 2.32
C ALA A 41 17.97 -23.58 1.99
N GLU A 42 18.61 -24.03 0.89
CA GLU A 42 19.90 -23.53 0.40
C GLU A 42 19.76 -22.26 -0.46
N ALA A 43 18.55 -21.75 -0.65
CA ALA A 43 18.32 -20.62 -1.54
C ALA A 43 18.83 -19.31 -0.91
N PRO A 44 19.38 -18.38 -1.72
CA PRO A 44 19.98 -17.15 -1.20
C PRO A 44 18.98 -16.25 -0.45
N LEU A 45 17.69 -16.37 -0.74
CA LEU A 45 16.62 -15.60 -0.11
C LEU A 45 15.69 -16.50 0.72
N HIS A 46 16.20 -17.59 1.31
CA HIS A 46 15.37 -18.52 2.09
C HIS A 46 14.62 -17.86 3.26
N PHE A 47 15.16 -16.77 3.81
CA PHE A 47 14.47 -15.97 4.83
C PHE A 47 13.07 -15.48 4.40
N LEU A 48 12.81 -15.31 3.10
CA LEU A 48 11.48 -14.94 2.59
C LEU A 48 10.48 -16.09 2.78
N HIS A 49 10.94 -17.34 2.69
CA HIS A 49 10.12 -18.51 2.97
C HIS A 49 9.76 -18.58 4.46
N GLU A 50 10.75 -18.37 5.34
CA GLU A 50 10.52 -18.31 6.78
C GLU A 50 9.58 -17.16 7.17
N LEU A 51 9.78 -15.98 6.58
CA LEU A 51 8.89 -14.83 6.77
C LEU A 51 7.47 -15.15 6.31
N ARG A 52 7.30 -15.81 5.16
CA ARG A 52 5.98 -16.26 4.70
C ARG A 52 5.35 -17.28 5.64
N ALA A 53 6.12 -18.24 6.16
CA ALA A 53 5.63 -19.21 7.12
C ALA A 53 5.15 -18.52 8.42
N TYR A 54 5.94 -17.58 8.95
CA TYR A 54 5.55 -16.74 10.09
C TYR A 54 4.28 -15.93 9.79
N TYR A 55 4.22 -15.32 8.61
CA TYR A 55 3.08 -14.52 8.17
C TYR A 55 1.79 -15.34 8.11
N LEU A 56 1.84 -16.53 7.50
CA LEU A 56 0.71 -17.44 7.43
C LEU A 56 0.27 -17.95 8.81
N ALA A 57 1.22 -18.29 9.68
CA ALA A 57 0.91 -18.70 11.04
C ALA A 57 0.20 -17.59 11.83
N THR A 58 0.62 -16.34 11.63
CA THR A 58 0.11 -15.17 12.35
C THR A 58 -1.25 -14.69 11.82
N TYR A 59 -1.38 -14.59 10.50
CA TYR A 59 -2.51 -13.92 9.85
C TYR A 59 -3.47 -14.86 9.11
N GLY A 60 -3.06 -16.08 8.79
CA GLY A 60 -3.87 -17.02 8.02
C GLY A 60 -4.24 -16.52 6.62
N ASP A 61 -3.41 -15.63 6.05
CA ASP A 61 -3.69 -14.97 4.78
C ASP A 61 -3.66 -15.96 3.60
N GLN A 62 -4.83 -16.25 3.04
CA GLN A 62 -4.98 -17.25 1.99
C GLN A 62 -4.40 -16.82 0.65
N PHE A 63 -4.15 -15.52 0.44
CA PHE A 63 -3.53 -15.05 -0.80
C PHE A 63 -2.09 -15.54 -0.97
N PHE A 64 -1.42 -15.85 0.14
CA PHE A 64 -0.03 -16.31 0.16
C PHE A 64 0.13 -17.78 0.61
N ALA A 65 -0.99 -18.47 0.87
CA ALA A 65 -0.98 -19.85 1.31
C ALA A 65 -0.64 -20.81 0.14
N PRO A 66 0.10 -21.90 0.40
CA PRO A 66 0.31 -22.94 -0.61
C PRO A 66 -1.02 -23.64 -0.96
N SER A 67 -1.28 -23.84 -2.25
CA SER A 67 -2.46 -24.58 -2.73
C SER A 67 -2.26 -26.11 -2.63
N PRO A 68 -3.31 -26.92 -2.41
CA PRO A 68 -4.66 -26.65 -1.86
C PRO A 68 -4.70 -26.69 -0.32
N PRO A 69 -5.68 -26.02 0.36
CA PRO A 69 -7.01 -25.64 -0.13
C PRO A 69 -7.17 -24.17 -0.61
N ALA A 70 -6.10 -23.37 -0.60
CA ALA A 70 -6.19 -21.95 -0.98
C ALA A 70 -6.46 -21.76 -2.49
N VAL A 71 -7.57 -21.09 -2.82
CA VAL A 71 -7.90 -20.63 -4.17
C VAL A 71 -7.54 -19.16 -4.28
N ILE A 72 -6.50 -18.84 -5.06
CA ILE A 72 -6.08 -17.46 -5.28
C ILE A 72 -7.04 -16.82 -6.29
N PRO A 73 -7.74 -15.73 -5.95
CA PRO A 73 -8.62 -15.05 -6.88
C PRO A 73 -7.85 -14.45 -8.07
N SER A 74 -8.49 -14.42 -9.25
CA SER A 74 -7.87 -13.95 -10.49
C SER A 74 -7.42 -12.48 -10.46
N PHE A 75 -8.00 -11.65 -9.58
CA PHE A 75 -7.59 -10.26 -9.42
C PHE A 75 -6.27 -10.11 -8.65
N PHE A 76 -5.89 -11.08 -7.81
CA PHE A 76 -4.76 -10.91 -6.90
C PHE A 76 -3.41 -10.78 -7.64
N PRO A 77 -3.11 -11.59 -8.67
CA PRO A 77 -1.91 -11.38 -9.50
C PRO A 77 -1.87 -10.01 -10.20
N LEU A 78 -3.03 -9.47 -10.57
CA LEU A 78 -3.11 -8.13 -11.16
C LEU A 78 -2.71 -7.06 -10.14
N PHE A 79 -3.09 -7.20 -8.87
CA PHE A 79 -2.69 -6.26 -7.81
C PHE A 79 -1.19 -6.33 -7.52
N ALA A 80 -0.60 -7.53 -7.46
CA ALA A 80 0.85 -7.69 -7.34
C ALA A 80 1.60 -7.04 -8.52
N PHE A 81 1.05 -7.14 -9.73
CA PHE A 81 1.59 -6.45 -10.90
C PHE A 81 1.49 -4.92 -10.76
N MET A 82 0.34 -4.40 -10.34
CA MET A 82 0.14 -2.96 -10.06
C MET A 82 1.10 -2.46 -8.98
N GLU A 83 1.38 -3.27 -7.96
CA GLU A 83 2.35 -2.95 -6.93
C GLU A 83 3.77 -2.83 -7.50
N LEU A 84 4.17 -3.76 -8.36
CA LEU A 84 5.46 -3.73 -9.04
C LEU A 84 5.62 -2.49 -9.94
N VAL A 85 4.63 -2.22 -10.80
CA VAL A 85 4.75 -1.21 -11.86
C VAL A 85 4.37 0.21 -11.41
N PHE A 86 3.59 0.33 -10.34
CA PHE A 86 3.09 1.62 -9.87
C PHE A 86 3.44 1.88 -8.41
N HIS A 87 3.07 0.99 -7.47
CA HIS A 87 3.26 1.32 -6.05
C HIS A 87 4.74 1.42 -5.67
N LEU A 88 5.57 0.49 -6.13
CA LEU A 88 7.01 0.49 -5.86
C LEU A 88 7.72 1.74 -6.41
N PRO A 89 7.64 2.09 -7.71
CA PRO A 89 8.32 3.28 -8.21
C PRO A 89 7.79 4.57 -7.58
N VAL A 90 6.48 4.67 -7.34
CA VAL A 90 5.90 5.84 -6.66
C VAL A 90 6.36 5.92 -5.21
N SER A 91 6.47 4.80 -4.49
CA SER A 91 6.95 4.76 -3.10
C SER A 91 8.39 5.23 -2.99
N VAL A 92 9.28 4.73 -3.86
CA VAL A 92 10.70 5.16 -3.92
C VAL A 92 10.79 6.65 -4.24
N TRP A 93 10.03 7.11 -5.23
CA TRP A 93 9.95 8.53 -5.58
C TRP A 93 9.42 9.38 -4.42
N ALA A 94 8.38 8.92 -3.72
CA ALA A 94 7.73 9.63 -2.62
C ALA A 94 8.67 9.81 -1.43
N VAL A 95 9.46 8.78 -1.07
CA VAL A 95 10.53 8.92 -0.07
C VAL A 95 11.50 10.02 -0.47
N GLY A 96 11.98 10.00 -1.72
CA GLY A 96 12.90 11.02 -2.23
C GLY A 96 12.30 12.43 -2.26
N ARG A 97 10.99 12.56 -2.50
CA ARG A 97 10.28 13.85 -2.54
C ARG A 97 10.00 14.40 -1.14
N LEU A 98 9.52 13.55 -0.23
CA LEU A 98 9.13 13.91 1.13
C LEU A 98 10.33 14.08 2.07
N SER A 99 11.48 13.46 1.77
CA SER A 99 12.71 13.60 2.58
C SER A 99 13.46 14.92 2.36
N ARG A 100 13.12 15.68 1.30
CA ARG A 100 13.84 16.93 0.99
C ARG A 100 13.55 17.98 2.07
N ARG A 101 14.61 18.44 2.73
CA ARG A 101 14.58 19.49 3.78
C ARG A 101 14.05 20.85 3.27
N SER A 102 14.06 21.06 1.96
CA SER A 102 13.66 22.33 1.35
C SER A 102 12.15 22.53 1.45
N GLY A 103 11.72 23.61 2.08
CA GLY A 103 10.33 23.93 2.45
C GLY A 103 9.34 24.11 1.28
N SER A 104 9.66 23.68 0.06
CA SER A 104 8.64 23.45 -0.96
C SER A 104 7.95 22.13 -0.61
N GLY A 105 6.82 22.18 0.09
CA GLY A 105 5.96 21.01 0.28
C GLY A 105 5.55 20.38 -1.07
N LEU A 106 4.70 19.36 -1.02
CA LEU A 106 4.18 18.72 -2.23
C LEU A 106 3.59 19.78 -3.18
N ASP A 107 4.01 19.75 -4.45
CA ASP A 107 3.42 20.56 -5.51
C ASP A 107 2.16 19.89 -6.06
N GLY A 108 1.43 20.58 -6.94
CA GLY A 108 0.18 20.04 -7.48
C GLY A 108 0.36 18.71 -8.23
N ALA A 109 1.48 18.52 -8.93
CA ALA A 109 1.76 17.26 -9.63
C ALA A 109 2.00 16.11 -8.63
N ALA A 110 2.76 16.37 -7.57
CA ALA A 110 3.01 15.41 -6.51
C ALA A 110 1.73 15.05 -5.75
N GLU A 111 0.90 16.04 -5.42
CA GLU A 111 -0.40 15.83 -4.79
C GLU A 111 -1.32 14.96 -5.68
N LEU A 112 -1.33 15.20 -7.00
CA LEU A 112 -2.12 14.40 -7.94
C LEU A 112 -1.62 12.96 -8.04
N LEU A 113 -0.31 12.74 -8.13
CA LEU A 113 0.26 11.40 -8.17
C LEU A 113 -0.06 10.62 -6.89
N LEU A 114 0.09 11.26 -5.73
CA LEU A 114 -0.20 10.65 -4.43
C LEU A 114 -1.71 10.44 -4.20
N LEU A 115 -2.57 11.25 -4.82
CA LEU A 115 -4.02 11.01 -4.84
C LEU A 115 -4.34 9.71 -5.57
N VAL A 116 -3.78 9.52 -6.77
CA VAL A 116 -4.00 8.29 -7.56
C VAL A 116 -3.44 7.07 -6.83
N TYR A 117 -2.23 7.19 -6.26
CA TYR A 117 -1.63 6.16 -5.42
C TYR A 117 -2.54 5.78 -4.24
N GLY A 118 -2.99 6.77 -3.47
CA GLY A 118 -3.82 6.53 -2.29
C GLY A 118 -5.14 5.86 -2.65
N LEU A 119 -5.79 6.32 -3.71
CA LEU A 119 -7.07 5.78 -4.15
C LEU A 119 -6.92 4.33 -4.63
N GLN A 120 -5.91 4.05 -5.45
CA GLN A 120 -5.64 2.70 -5.93
C GLN A 120 -5.30 1.76 -4.77
N THR A 121 -4.46 2.19 -3.83
CA THR A 121 -4.11 1.42 -2.63
C THR A 121 -5.35 1.14 -1.78
N ALA A 122 -6.22 2.12 -1.57
CA ALA A 122 -7.45 1.94 -0.81
C ALA A 122 -8.40 0.94 -1.48
N LEU A 123 -8.58 1.01 -2.80
CA LEU A 123 -9.47 0.11 -3.54
C LEU A 123 -8.94 -1.32 -3.54
N THR A 124 -7.67 -1.52 -3.90
CA THR A 124 -7.04 -2.86 -3.93
C THR A 124 -7.05 -3.50 -2.54
N THR A 125 -6.69 -2.75 -1.50
CA THR A 125 -6.73 -3.23 -0.11
C THR A 125 -8.16 -3.54 0.32
N ALA A 126 -9.14 -2.70 0.02
CA ALA A 126 -10.54 -2.94 0.35
C ALA A 126 -11.09 -4.20 -0.36
N THR A 127 -10.70 -4.44 -1.61
CA THR A 127 -11.04 -5.68 -2.34
C THR A 127 -10.44 -6.91 -1.65
N CYS A 128 -9.16 -6.86 -1.28
CA CYS A 128 -8.52 -7.95 -0.53
C CYS A 128 -9.18 -8.18 0.84
N MET A 129 -9.53 -7.11 1.54
CA MET A 129 -10.26 -7.20 2.82
C MET A 129 -11.65 -7.81 2.66
N TYR A 130 -12.37 -7.45 1.61
CA TYR A 130 -13.70 -7.99 1.35
C TYR A 130 -13.64 -9.49 1.05
N GLU A 131 -12.71 -9.91 0.18
CA GLU A 131 -12.47 -11.32 -0.09
C GLU A 131 -12.07 -12.08 1.20
N ALA A 132 -11.13 -11.52 1.97
CA ALA A 132 -10.68 -12.12 3.22
C ALA A 132 -11.78 -12.21 4.28
N TRP A 133 -12.72 -11.27 4.29
CA TRP A 133 -13.92 -11.34 5.11
C TRP A 133 -14.81 -12.54 4.77
N LEU A 134 -14.86 -12.94 3.50
CA LEU A 134 -15.67 -14.07 3.02
C LEU A 134 -15.04 -15.45 3.23
N TRP A 135 -13.75 -15.53 3.60
CA TRP A 135 -13.09 -16.81 3.84
C TRP A 135 -13.77 -17.63 4.95
N ASP A 136 -13.86 -18.94 4.73
CA ASP A 136 -14.49 -19.88 5.65
C ASP A 136 -13.75 -19.88 7.02
N PRO A 137 -14.47 -19.74 8.15
CA PRO A 137 -13.90 -19.88 9.48
C PRO A 137 -13.16 -21.20 9.74
N ALA A 138 -13.49 -22.27 8.99
CA ALA A 138 -12.78 -23.54 9.01
C ALA A 138 -11.37 -23.46 8.42
N VAL A 139 -11.11 -22.49 7.55
CA VAL A 139 -9.80 -22.24 6.92
C VAL A 139 -9.04 -21.15 7.66
N VAL A 140 -9.71 -20.06 8.04
CA VAL A 140 -9.10 -18.92 8.73
C VAL A 140 -9.85 -18.64 10.02
N THR A 141 -9.15 -18.78 11.15
CA THR A 141 -9.78 -18.60 12.46
C THR A 141 -10.30 -17.16 12.66
N PRO A 142 -11.35 -16.94 13.45
CA PRO A 142 -11.84 -15.58 13.75
C PRO A 142 -10.77 -14.65 14.30
N ARG A 143 -9.83 -15.19 15.10
CA ARG A 143 -8.70 -14.42 15.65
C ARG A 143 -7.72 -13.98 14.57
N GLN A 144 -7.35 -14.88 13.66
CA GLN A 144 -6.49 -14.55 12.51
C GLN A 144 -7.17 -13.50 11.62
N LYS A 145 -8.46 -13.68 11.33
CA LYS A 145 -9.25 -12.72 10.56
C LYS A 145 -9.29 -11.33 11.22
N LEU A 146 -9.46 -11.26 12.55
CA LEU A 146 -9.43 -10.00 13.29
C LEU A 146 -8.06 -9.30 13.20
N VAL A 147 -6.97 -10.04 13.38
CA VAL A 147 -5.61 -9.49 13.34
C VAL A 147 -5.21 -9.06 11.92
N LEU A 148 -5.61 -9.83 10.90
CA LEU A 148 -5.39 -9.50 9.50
C LEU A 148 -6.21 -8.27 9.06
N LEU A 149 -7.53 -8.31 9.24
CA LEU A 149 -8.43 -7.25 8.75
C LEU A 149 -8.39 -5.99 9.62
N GLY A 150 -8.40 -6.15 10.95
CA GLY A 150 -8.41 -5.03 11.88
C GLY A 150 -7.02 -4.44 12.11
N GLY A 151 -5.98 -5.27 12.09
CA GLY A 151 -4.60 -4.86 12.30
C GLY A 151 -3.91 -4.47 11.00
N LEU A 152 -3.47 -5.48 10.25
CA LEU A 152 -2.60 -5.29 9.08
C LEU A 152 -3.31 -4.51 7.96
N TYR A 153 -4.30 -5.12 7.31
CA TYR A 153 -4.99 -4.51 6.16
C TYR A 153 -5.77 -3.25 6.58
N GLY A 154 -6.40 -3.27 7.75
CA GLY A 154 -7.12 -2.11 8.29
C GLY A 154 -6.22 -0.89 8.46
N GLY A 155 -5.00 -1.07 9.00
CA GLY A 155 -4.02 -0.01 9.12
C GLY A 155 -3.61 0.57 7.76
N TYR A 156 -3.32 -0.30 6.78
CA TYR A 156 -3.01 0.12 5.41
C TYR A 156 -4.18 0.88 4.75
N LEU A 157 -5.41 0.36 4.88
CA LEU A 157 -6.60 0.97 4.30
C LEU A 157 -6.87 2.36 4.90
N VAL A 158 -6.85 2.49 6.23
CA VAL A 158 -7.06 3.78 6.92
C VAL A 158 -6.05 4.80 6.44
N LEU A 159 -4.78 4.43 6.36
CA LEU A 159 -3.74 5.33 5.92
C LEU A 159 -3.90 5.73 4.44
N ALA A 160 -4.24 4.78 3.56
CA ALA A 160 -4.49 5.04 2.15
C ALA A 160 -5.68 6.00 1.95
N VAL A 161 -6.76 5.82 2.72
CA VAL A 161 -7.92 6.74 2.70
C VAL A 161 -7.52 8.13 3.19
N ILE A 162 -6.77 8.25 4.29
CA ILE A 162 -6.29 9.53 4.80
C ILE A 162 -5.41 10.24 3.76
N LEU A 163 -4.48 9.53 3.13
CA LEU A 163 -3.63 10.07 2.06
C LEU A 163 -4.48 10.59 0.89
N THR A 164 -5.45 9.79 0.43
CA THR A 164 -6.36 10.14 -0.67
C THR A 164 -7.13 11.42 -0.37
N VAL A 165 -7.77 11.50 0.80
CA VAL A 165 -8.59 12.66 1.21
C VAL A 165 -7.72 13.90 1.38
N ASP A 166 -6.53 13.78 1.98
CA ASP A 166 -5.63 14.92 2.17
C ASP A 166 -5.11 15.47 0.83
N MET A 167 -4.70 14.60 -0.09
CA MET A 167 -4.25 15.01 -1.43
C MET A 167 -5.38 15.65 -2.24
N TYR A 168 -6.58 15.06 -2.20
CA TYR A 168 -7.78 15.64 -2.82
C TYR A 168 -8.07 17.04 -2.29
N ALA A 169 -8.06 17.22 -0.96
CA ALA A 169 -8.34 18.50 -0.33
C ALA A 169 -7.26 19.57 -0.63
N ARG A 170 -5.99 19.18 -0.78
CA ARG A 170 -4.91 20.10 -1.22
C ARG A 170 -5.12 20.54 -2.67
N LEU A 171 -5.39 19.59 -3.57
CA LEU A 171 -5.65 19.86 -4.99
C LEU A 171 -6.87 20.75 -5.19
N LEU A 172 -7.99 20.42 -4.53
CA LEU A 172 -9.23 21.19 -4.65
C LEU A 172 -9.03 22.65 -4.22
N ARG A 173 -8.24 22.90 -3.16
CA ARG A 173 -7.88 24.26 -2.75
C ARG A 173 -7.08 25.00 -3.82
N ARG A 174 -6.17 24.32 -4.52
CA ARG A 174 -5.39 24.93 -5.61
C ARG A 174 -6.27 25.25 -6.80
N VAL A 175 -7.15 24.34 -7.20
CA VAL A 175 -8.11 24.54 -8.30
C VAL A 175 -9.03 25.72 -7.99
N ASN A 176 -9.62 25.75 -6.79
CA ASN A 176 -10.49 26.85 -6.37
C ASN A 176 -9.76 28.20 -6.34
N ALA A 177 -8.49 28.23 -5.97
CA ALA A 177 -7.69 29.46 -6.01
C ALA A 177 -7.46 29.97 -7.44
N VAL A 178 -7.24 29.06 -8.40
CA VAL A 178 -7.12 29.41 -9.82
C VAL A 178 -8.45 29.94 -10.38
N ASP A 179 -9.56 29.28 -10.06
CA ASP A 179 -10.89 29.70 -10.51
C ASP A 179 -11.30 31.05 -9.91
N GLY A 180 -10.95 31.30 -8.64
CA GLY A 180 -11.15 32.60 -8.00
C GLY A 180 -10.38 33.72 -8.69
N ALA A 181 -9.10 33.49 -9.01
CA ALA A 181 -8.27 34.48 -9.69
C ALA A 181 -8.76 34.81 -11.11
N LYS A 182 -9.34 33.83 -11.82
CA LYS A 182 -9.95 34.05 -13.14
C LYS A 182 -11.22 34.91 -13.07
N LYS A 183 -11.99 34.84 -11.99
CA LYS A 183 -13.21 35.65 -11.81
C LYS A 183 -12.92 37.11 -11.47
N SER A 184 -11.69 37.42 -11.05
CA SER A 184 -11.24 38.78 -10.71
C SER A 184 -10.50 39.52 -11.83
N LEU A 185 -10.30 38.86 -12.98
CA LEU A 185 -9.73 39.43 -14.22
C LEU A 185 -10.86 39.79 -15.19
#